data_AF-A0AA97IYH0-F1
#
_entry.id   AF-A0AA97IYH0-F1
#
_cell.length_a   1.000
_cell.length_b   1.000
_cell.length_c   1.000
_cell.angle_alpha   90.00
_cell.angle_beta   90.00
_cell.angle_gamma   90.00
#
_symmetry.space_group_name_H-M   'P 1'
#
loop_
_entity.id
_entity.type
_entity.pdbx_description
1 polymer ?
#
loop_
_entity_poly.entity_id
_entity_poly.type
_entity_poly.pdbx_seq_one_letter_code
_entity_poly.pdbx_strand_id
1 'polypeptide(L)'
;MRSRPLSLLQAQPPSCELKQEGTSGGAASAAKQQESRGRSHYNYQDNMTDLVAVWEVALSDGVHKIEFEHGTTSGKRVVYVDGKEIMRKEWMFKLVGKETFTVGEAKTKATVNIDAVSGFAYEYTLEINGKSLKKYMENRSKTTNTWMLTLDGADCRIVLEKDTMDVWCNGKKMETAGEFVEDGTETHFSIGNHDCCIKAVSSGKRREGIIHTLIVDDREIPEALE
;
A
#
# COMPACT_ATOMS: atom_id res chain seq x y z
N MET A 1 37.83 3.76 -52.67
CA MET A 1 38.75 4.92 -52.56
C MET A 1 38.14 6.07 -53.34
N ARG A 2 37.96 7.24 -52.70
CA ARG A 2 37.86 8.62 -53.24
C ARG A 2 36.88 8.84 -54.42
N SER A 3 35.97 9.81 -54.46
CA SER A 3 36.05 11.20 -54.02
C SER A 3 34.66 11.86 -54.25
N ARG A 4 34.25 12.80 -53.39
CA ARG A 4 33.24 13.84 -53.74
C ARG A 4 33.88 14.89 -54.70
N PRO A 5 33.12 15.81 -55.33
CA PRO A 5 32.80 17.09 -54.66
C PRO A 5 31.45 17.78 -55.01
N LEU A 6 31.08 18.68 -54.08
CA LEU A 6 30.30 19.94 -54.13
C LEU A 6 29.27 20.24 -55.24
N SER A 7 28.08 20.71 -54.83
CA SER A 7 27.78 22.16 -54.82
C SER A 7 26.45 22.53 -54.15
N LEU A 8 26.48 23.75 -53.62
CA LEU A 8 25.54 24.51 -52.81
C LEU A 8 24.36 25.03 -53.66
N LEU A 9 23.14 25.09 -53.12
CA LEU A 9 22.28 26.26 -53.33
C LEU A 9 21.31 26.46 -52.16
N GLN A 10 21.46 27.63 -51.52
CA GLN A 10 20.61 28.18 -50.47
C GLN A 10 19.35 28.79 -51.09
N ALA A 11 18.24 28.79 -50.35
CA ALA A 11 17.15 29.74 -50.54
C ALA A 11 16.58 30.16 -49.18
N GLN A 12 16.65 31.46 -48.88
CA GLN A 12 15.83 32.22 -47.93
C GLN A 12 15.28 33.44 -48.71
N PRO A 13 14.40 34.27 -48.11
CA PRO A 13 12.96 34.11 -47.93
C PRO A 13 12.22 35.27 -48.66
N PRO A 14 10.95 35.57 -48.32
CA PRO A 14 10.63 36.98 -48.18
C PRO A 14 9.91 37.31 -46.86
N SER A 15 10.38 38.43 -46.30
CA SER A 15 9.87 39.17 -45.16
C SER A 15 8.53 39.85 -45.47
N CYS A 16 7.71 40.10 -44.44
CA CYS A 16 6.79 41.23 -44.40
C CYS A 16 6.63 41.76 -42.98
N GLU A 17 6.55 43.08 -42.91
CA GLU A 17 6.86 43.96 -41.79
C GLU A 17 5.79 44.10 -40.70
N LEU A 18 6.28 44.56 -39.55
CA LEU A 18 5.56 45.12 -38.42
C LEU A 18 4.84 46.43 -38.75
N LYS A 19 3.68 46.65 -38.13
CA LYS A 19 3.24 47.98 -37.70
C LYS A 19 2.86 47.95 -36.22
N GLN A 20 3.50 48.82 -35.45
CA GLN A 20 3.09 49.24 -34.11
C GLN A 20 2.34 50.57 -34.24
N GLU A 21 1.32 50.76 -33.40
CA GLU A 21 0.95 52.05 -32.81
C GLU A 21 0.13 51.77 -31.55
N GLY A 22 0.32 52.58 -30.51
CA GLY A 22 -0.01 52.22 -29.12
C GLY A 22 -0.94 53.17 -28.36
N THR A 23 -0.88 52.95 -27.05
CA THR A 23 -1.25 53.81 -25.90
C THR A 23 -2.66 53.80 -25.29
N SER A 24 -2.68 53.24 -24.06
CA SER A 24 -3.17 53.82 -22.80
C SER A 24 -4.62 53.59 -22.32
N GLY A 25 -4.72 53.13 -21.06
CA GLY A 25 -5.79 53.56 -20.13
C GLY A 25 -6.74 52.50 -19.59
N GLY A 26 -6.51 52.04 -18.34
CA GLY A 26 -7.54 51.99 -17.30
C GLY A 26 -8.55 50.83 -17.19
N ALA A 27 -8.31 49.98 -16.18
CA ALA A 27 -9.26 49.39 -15.23
C ALA A 27 -10.30 48.30 -15.63
N ALA A 28 -10.28 47.26 -14.77
CA ALA A 28 -11.39 46.45 -14.25
C ALA A 28 -11.82 45.15 -14.98
N SER A 29 -11.73 44.08 -14.18
CA SER A 29 -12.72 43.03 -13.96
C SER A 29 -12.82 41.83 -14.93
N ALA A 30 -12.52 40.66 -14.34
CA ALA A 30 -13.19 39.37 -14.47
C ALA A 30 -13.43 38.77 -15.86
N ALA A 31 -12.73 37.67 -16.17
CA ALA A 31 -13.36 36.39 -16.50
C ALA A 31 -12.34 35.33 -16.96
N LYS A 32 -12.55 34.11 -16.45
CA LYS A 32 -12.22 32.81 -17.06
C LYS A 32 -10.75 32.49 -17.33
N GLN A 33 -10.10 31.90 -16.32
CA GLN A 33 -9.13 30.84 -16.57
C GLN A 33 -9.82 29.48 -16.45
N GLN A 34 -9.89 28.86 -17.61
CA GLN A 34 -10.16 27.47 -17.86
C GLN A 34 -8.88 26.72 -17.52
N GLU A 35 -8.88 25.94 -16.44
CA GLU A 35 -7.80 24.99 -16.15
C GLU A 35 -8.40 23.58 -16.19
N SER A 36 -8.30 22.99 -17.37
CA SER A 36 -8.49 21.57 -17.60
C SER A 36 -7.40 20.79 -16.85
N ARG A 37 -7.69 20.36 -15.62
CA ARG A 37 -6.88 19.35 -14.95
C ARG A 37 -7.22 18.00 -15.55
N GLY A 38 -6.40 17.61 -16.53
CA GLY A 38 -6.33 16.25 -17.06
C GLY A 38 -6.16 15.28 -15.91
N ARG A 39 -7.23 14.52 -15.64
CA ARG A 39 -7.22 13.37 -14.77
C ARG A 39 -6.44 12.29 -15.52
N SER A 40 -5.14 12.18 -15.26
CA SER A 40 -4.35 11.03 -15.70
C SER A 40 -4.82 9.80 -14.93
N HIS A 41 -5.95 9.24 -15.37
CA HIS A 41 -6.20 7.82 -15.26
C HIS A 41 -5.13 7.16 -16.14
N TYR A 42 -4.01 6.77 -15.54
CA TYR A 42 -3.21 5.72 -16.16
C TYR A 42 -4.16 4.57 -16.45
N ASN A 43 -4.20 4.14 -17.72
CA ASN A 43 -5.01 3.03 -18.22
C ASN A 43 -4.63 1.73 -17.50
N TYR A 44 -5.12 1.56 -16.27
CA TYR A 44 -4.91 0.38 -15.45
C TYR A 44 -5.68 -0.84 -15.99
N GLN A 45 -6.72 -0.59 -16.79
CA GLN A 45 -7.68 -1.61 -17.20
C GLN A 45 -7.38 -2.34 -18.51
N ASP A 46 -6.37 -1.95 -19.28
CA ASP A 46 -6.24 -2.44 -20.67
C ASP A 46 -5.03 -3.34 -20.98
N ASN A 47 -4.14 -3.68 -20.04
CA ASN A 47 -2.91 -4.45 -20.38
C ASN A 47 -2.41 -5.49 -19.35
N MET A 48 -3.25 -6.00 -18.45
CA MET A 48 -2.89 -7.15 -17.58
C MET A 48 -3.17 -8.50 -18.27
N THR A 49 -2.56 -8.74 -19.42
CA THR A 49 -2.82 -9.93 -20.26
C THR A 49 -2.39 -11.25 -19.63
N ASP A 50 -1.46 -11.21 -18.67
CA ASP A 50 -0.91 -12.39 -17.98
C ASP A 50 -1.31 -12.45 -16.50
N LEU A 51 -2.41 -11.80 -16.08
CA LEU A 51 -2.89 -11.86 -14.70
C LEU A 51 -3.35 -13.28 -14.35
N VAL A 52 -2.71 -13.87 -13.33
CA VAL A 52 -2.95 -15.26 -12.94
C VAL A 52 -3.51 -15.40 -11.53
N ALA A 53 -3.35 -14.39 -10.68
CA ALA A 53 -3.86 -14.43 -9.31
C ALA A 53 -4.12 -13.02 -8.75
N VAL A 54 -5.13 -12.95 -7.89
CA VAL A 54 -5.52 -11.75 -7.12
C VAL A 54 -5.80 -12.19 -5.69
N TRP A 55 -5.26 -11.46 -4.72
CA TRP A 55 -5.53 -11.66 -3.30
C TRP A 55 -5.90 -10.33 -2.64
N GLU A 56 -6.86 -10.36 -1.74
CA GLU A 56 -7.14 -9.27 -0.81
C GLU A 56 -6.68 -9.68 0.59
N VAL A 57 -5.84 -8.86 1.21
CA VAL A 57 -5.22 -9.15 2.50
C VAL A 57 -5.51 -8.00 3.44
N ALA A 58 -6.23 -8.28 4.52
CA ALA A 58 -6.43 -7.33 5.60
C ALA A 58 -5.21 -7.36 6.53
N LEU A 59 -4.42 -6.30 6.54
CA LEU A 59 -3.30 -6.04 7.43
C LEU A 59 -3.70 -5.02 8.52
N SER A 60 -2.74 -4.68 9.38
CA SER A 60 -2.92 -3.68 10.44
C SER A 60 -3.19 -2.30 9.85
N ASP A 61 -2.50 -1.95 8.77
CA ASP A 61 -2.61 -0.69 8.06
C ASP A 61 -3.80 -0.60 7.08
N GLY A 62 -4.52 -1.70 6.86
CA GLY A 62 -5.73 -1.70 6.05
C GLY A 62 -5.88 -2.95 5.18
N VAL A 63 -6.82 -2.90 4.23
CA VAL A 63 -7.00 -3.96 3.23
C VAL A 63 -6.15 -3.61 2.01
N HIS A 64 -5.29 -4.54 1.61
CA HIS A 64 -4.42 -4.41 0.44
C HIS A 64 -4.79 -5.41 -0.63
N LYS A 65 -4.82 -4.94 -1.88
CA LYS A 65 -5.03 -5.79 -3.05
C LYS A 65 -3.69 -6.13 -3.69
N ILE A 66 -3.43 -7.42 -3.87
CA ILE A 66 -2.21 -7.95 -4.48
C ILE A 66 -2.58 -8.65 -5.78
N GLU A 67 -1.94 -8.26 -6.87
CA GLU A 67 -2.15 -8.82 -8.20
C GLU A 67 -0.84 -9.38 -8.74
N PHE A 68 -0.89 -10.57 -9.34
CA PHE A 68 0.29 -11.24 -9.87
C PHE A 68 0.11 -11.63 -11.33
N GLU A 69 1.03 -11.15 -12.17
CA GLU A 69 1.17 -11.59 -13.56
C GLU A 69 2.25 -12.66 -13.69
N HIS A 70 1.98 -13.70 -14.47
CA HIS A 70 2.97 -14.72 -14.82
C HIS A 70 2.84 -15.14 -16.29
N GLY A 71 3.77 -14.70 -17.14
CA GLY A 71 3.85 -15.11 -18.53
C GLY A 71 4.54 -16.46 -18.67
N THR A 72 3.81 -17.52 -18.98
CA THR A 72 4.36 -18.89 -19.06
C THR A 72 5.26 -19.14 -20.28
N THR A 73 5.25 -18.24 -21.28
CA THR A 73 6.14 -18.32 -22.46
C THR A 73 7.48 -17.62 -22.22
N SER A 74 7.48 -16.44 -21.58
CA SER A 74 8.68 -15.63 -21.33
C SER A 74 9.27 -15.81 -19.93
N GLY A 75 8.50 -16.38 -19.01
CA GLY A 75 8.76 -16.35 -17.58
C GLY A 75 8.60 -14.97 -16.94
N LYS A 76 7.90 -14.03 -17.61
CA LYS A 76 7.62 -12.69 -17.07
C LYS A 76 6.89 -12.82 -15.73
N ARG A 77 7.30 -12.05 -14.72
CA ARG A 77 6.62 -11.95 -13.43
C ARG A 77 6.43 -10.48 -13.05
N VAL A 78 5.22 -10.10 -12.67
CA VAL A 78 4.94 -8.73 -12.19
C VAL A 78 4.05 -8.82 -10.97
N VAL A 79 4.39 -8.09 -9.91
CA VAL A 79 3.55 -7.96 -8.72
C VAL A 79 3.08 -6.51 -8.61
N TYR A 80 1.77 -6.35 -8.45
CA TYR A 80 1.17 -5.08 -8.08
C TYR A 80 0.58 -5.16 -6.67
N VAL A 81 0.71 -4.08 -5.93
CA VAL A 81 0.07 -3.87 -4.63
C VAL A 81 -0.68 -2.56 -4.70
N ASP A 82 -1.99 -2.59 -4.44
CA ASP A 82 -2.90 -1.44 -4.50
C ASP A 82 -2.80 -0.66 -5.83
N GLY A 83 -2.71 -1.40 -6.93
CA GLY A 83 -2.57 -0.83 -8.27
C GLY A 83 -1.16 -0.32 -8.62
N LYS A 84 -0.19 -0.39 -7.71
CA LYS A 84 1.19 0.04 -7.96
C LYS A 84 2.09 -1.16 -8.23
N GLU A 85 2.86 -1.11 -9.33
CA GLU A 85 3.90 -2.11 -9.60
C GLU A 85 5.00 -2.02 -8.54
N ILE A 86 5.19 -3.11 -7.78
CA ILE A 86 6.23 -3.20 -6.74
C ILE A 86 7.46 -3.93 -7.27
N MET A 87 7.27 -4.85 -8.21
CA MET A 87 8.37 -5.57 -8.86
C MET A 87 7.99 -6.10 -10.23
N ARG A 88 9.01 -6.19 -11.10
CA ARG A 88 8.92 -6.76 -12.44
C ARG A 88 10.18 -7.54 -12.79
N LYS A 89 9.98 -8.71 -13.37
CA LYS A 89 11.00 -9.50 -14.06
C LYS A 89 10.49 -9.77 -15.46
N GLU A 90 11.14 -9.16 -16.46
CA GLU A 90 10.66 -9.21 -17.83
C GLU A 90 10.85 -10.59 -18.48
N TRP A 91 11.88 -11.33 -18.04
CA TRP A 91 12.21 -12.63 -18.61
C TRP A 91 12.84 -13.56 -17.58
N MET A 92 12.41 -14.82 -17.58
CA MET A 92 12.99 -15.88 -16.75
C MET A 92 12.92 -17.24 -17.46
N PHE A 93 14.03 -17.99 -17.43
CA PHE A 93 14.03 -19.37 -17.94
C PHE A 93 13.23 -20.34 -17.06
N LYS A 94 13.23 -20.13 -15.74
CA LYS A 94 12.56 -20.99 -14.77
C LYS A 94 11.18 -20.44 -14.43
N LEU A 95 10.13 -21.22 -14.70
CA LEU A 95 8.73 -20.81 -14.47
C LEU A 95 8.27 -21.02 -13.02
N VAL A 96 8.81 -21.99 -12.30
CA VAL A 96 8.52 -22.21 -10.87
C VAL A 96 9.46 -21.44 -9.95
N GLY A 97 9.07 -21.24 -8.70
CA GLY A 97 9.89 -20.57 -7.70
C GLY A 97 9.06 -19.64 -6.82
N LYS A 98 9.68 -18.58 -6.30
CA LYS A 98 9.01 -17.63 -5.43
C LYS A 98 9.47 -16.21 -5.66
N GLU A 99 8.59 -15.28 -5.38
CA GLU A 99 8.86 -13.85 -5.40
C GLU A 99 8.47 -13.23 -4.05
N THR A 100 9.42 -12.55 -3.41
CA THR A 100 9.25 -11.94 -2.10
C THR A 100 9.25 -10.43 -2.24
N PHE A 101 8.28 -9.78 -1.60
CA PHE A 101 8.07 -8.32 -1.64
C PHE A 101 7.48 -7.86 -0.30
N THR A 102 7.22 -6.55 -0.19
CA THR A 102 6.62 -5.93 1.00
C THR A 102 5.28 -5.30 0.67
N VAL A 103 4.33 -5.37 1.59
CA VAL A 103 2.97 -4.83 1.47
C VAL A 103 2.75 -3.80 2.58
N GLY A 104 2.04 -2.73 2.26
CA GLY A 104 1.61 -1.75 3.25
C GLY A 104 2.72 -0.85 3.82
N GLU A 105 2.32 0.04 4.73
CA GLU A 105 3.17 0.95 5.48
C GLU A 105 4.05 0.19 6.49
N ALA A 106 3.53 -0.90 7.06
CA ALA A 106 4.25 -1.80 7.95
C ALA A 106 5.39 -2.57 7.24
N LYS A 107 5.48 -2.49 5.91
CA LYS A 107 6.40 -3.27 5.07
C LYS A 107 6.30 -4.77 5.36
N THR A 108 5.08 -5.26 5.59
CA THR A 108 4.81 -6.66 5.89
C THR A 108 5.34 -7.55 4.78
N LYS A 109 6.09 -8.60 5.15
CA LYS A 109 6.74 -9.48 4.18
C LYS A 109 5.69 -10.38 3.53
N ALA A 110 5.59 -10.32 2.21
CA ALA A 110 4.74 -11.18 1.40
C ALA A 110 5.60 -12.04 0.46
N THR A 111 5.14 -13.24 0.14
CA THR A 111 5.79 -14.12 -0.83
C THR A 111 4.75 -14.83 -1.68
N VAL A 112 4.87 -14.70 -2.99
CA VAL A 112 4.12 -15.50 -3.96
C VAL A 112 4.96 -16.72 -4.32
N ASN A 113 4.45 -17.92 -4.09
CA ASN A 113 5.04 -19.16 -4.59
C ASN A 113 4.34 -19.60 -5.87
N ILE A 114 5.12 -20.17 -6.78
CA ILE A 114 4.70 -20.67 -8.08
C ILE A 114 5.14 -22.13 -8.16
N ASP A 115 4.16 -23.02 -8.06
CA ASP A 115 4.38 -24.46 -8.03
C ASP A 115 3.84 -25.10 -9.30
N ALA A 116 4.58 -26.07 -9.85
CA ALA A 116 4.09 -26.84 -10.99
C ALA A 116 3.13 -27.92 -10.50
N VAL A 117 1.96 -28.00 -11.13
CA VAL A 117 0.97 -29.05 -10.88
C VAL A 117 0.80 -29.93 -12.12
N SER A 118 0.08 -31.04 -11.97
CA SER A 118 -0.17 -31.97 -13.08
C SER A 118 -0.86 -31.28 -14.26
N GLY A 119 -0.54 -31.70 -15.49
CA GLY A 119 -1.21 -31.19 -16.68
C GLY A 119 -0.63 -29.88 -17.24
N PHE A 120 0.67 -29.61 -17.03
CA PHE A 120 1.37 -28.41 -17.51
C PHE A 120 0.77 -27.09 -16.98
N ALA A 121 0.15 -27.14 -15.80
CA ALA A 121 -0.42 -25.98 -15.12
C ALA A 121 0.43 -25.55 -13.92
N TYR A 122 0.15 -24.35 -13.42
CA TYR A 122 0.82 -23.76 -12.26
C TYR A 122 -0.21 -23.38 -11.20
N GLU A 123 0.17 -23.54 -9.95
CA GLU A 123 -0.56 -23.05 -8.78
C GLU A 123 0.19 -21.86 -8.17
N TYR A 124 -0.58 -20.88 -7.70
CA TYR A 124 -0.07 -19.66 -7.11
C TYR A 124 -0.57 -19.54 -5.68
N THR A 125 0.35 -19.45 -4.73
CA THR A 125 0.01 -19.29 -3.32
C THR A 125 0.65 -18.04 -2.74
N LEU A 126 -0.09 -17.31 -1.92
CA LEU A 126 0.40 -16.15 -1.20
C LEU A 126 0.67 -16.51 0.27
N GLU A 127 1.86 -16.15 0.73
CA GLU A 127 2.26 -16.20 2.13
C GLU A 127 2.46 -14.78 2.68
N ILE A 128 1.90 -14.52 3.85
CA ILE A 128 2.10 -13.29 4.63
C ILE A 128 2.85 -13.67 5.91
N ASN A 129 4.01 -13.05 6.15
CA ASN A 129 4.91 -13.39 7.26
C ASN A 129 5.21 -14.90 7.36
N GLY A 130 5.37 -15.57 6.22
CA GLY A 130 5.67 -17.01 6.13
C GLY A 130 4.50 -17.93 6.45
N LYS A 131 3.28 -17.40 6.57
CA LYS A 131 2.04 -18.18 6.72
C LYS A 131 1.21 -18.06 5.46
N SER A 132 0.72 -19.18 4.93
CA SER A 132 -0.27 -19.18 3.83
C SER A 132 -1.47 -18.29 4.19
N LEU A 133 -2.04 -17.57 3.23
CA LEU A 133 -3.17 -16.65 3.46
C LEU A 133 -4.31 -17.26 4.28
N LYS A 134 -4.72 -18.50 3.98
CA LYS A 134 -5.75 -19.21 4.76
C LYS A 134 -5.42 -19.31 6.25
N LYS A 135 -4.20 -19.73 6.57
CA LYS A 135 -3.69 -19.81 7.96
C LYS A 135 -3.46 -18.43 8.57
N TYR A 136 -3.19 -17.39 7.77
CA TYR A 136 -3.05 -16.03 8.25
C TYR A 136 -4.41 -15.49 8.72
N MET A 137 -5.46 -15.65 7.91
CA MET A 137 -6.83 -15.26 8.27
C MET A 137 -7.33 -16.00 9.51
N GLU A 138 -7.12 -17.31 9.61
CA GLU A 138 -7.52 -18.12 10.77
C GLU A 138 -6.76 -17.78 12.07
N ASN A 139 -5.61 -17.09 12.00
CA ASN A 139 -4.77 -16.78 13.17
C ASN A 139 -4.79 -15.29 13.55
N ARG A 140 -5.65 -14.47 12.93
CA ARG A 140 -5.64 -13.01 13.09
C ARG A 140 -5.73 -12.58 14.55
N SER A 141 -6.66 -13.14 15.32
CA SER A 141 -6.80 -12.85 16.77
C SER A 141 -5.59 -13.27 17.62
N LYS A 142 -4.73 -14.16 17.13
CA LYS A 142 -3.48 -14.53 17.84
C LYS A 142 -2.35 -13.56 17.56
N THR A 143 -2.35 -12.89 16.41
CA THR A 143 -1.29 -11.98 16.00
C THR A 143 -1.62 -10.52 16.28
N THR A 144 -2.90 -10.17 16.31
CA THR A 144 -3.36 -8.81 16.55
C THR A 144 -4.49 -8.78 17.58
N ASN A 145 -4.64 -7.66 18.28
CA ASN A 145 -5.91 -7.27 18.90
C ASN A 145 -6.49 -6.10 18.10
N THR A 146 -7.80 -6.08 17.88
CA THR A 146 -8.48 -5.01 17.13
C THR A 146 -9.62 -4.45 17.96
N TRP A 147 -9.74 -3.12 17.98
CA TRP A 147 -10.83 -2.41 18.61
C TRP A 147 -11.49 -1.48 17.61
N MET A 148 -12.82 -1.46 17.64
CA MET A 148 -13.65 -0.59 16.83
C MET A 148 -14.44 0.30 17.78
N LEU A 149 -14.28 1.61 17.64
CA LEU A 149 -14.94 2.61 18.49
C LEU A 149 -15.20 3.88 17.69
N THR A 150 -16.10 4.72 18.18
CA THR A 150 -16.36 6.04 17.59
C THR A 150 -15.82 7.11 18.54
N LEU A 151 -14.91 7.96 18.06
CA LEU A 151 -14.35 9.10 18.80
C LEU A 151 -14.72 10.39 18.06
N ASP A 152 -15.27 11.37 18.78
CA ASP A 152 -15.73 12.65 18.21
C ASP A 152 -16.66 12.51 16.97
N GLY A 153 -17.43 11.43 16.90
CA GLY A 153 -18.34 11.13 15.78
C GLY A 153 -17.66 10.53 14.54
N ALA A 154 -16.37 10.20 14.61
CA ALA A 154 -15.64 9.47 13.58
C ALA A 154 -15.33 8.04 14.02
N ASP A 155 -15.48 7.08 13.10
CA ASP A 155 -15.12 5.70 13.36
C ASP A 155 -13.60 5.51 13.39
N CYS A 156 -13.14 4.80 14.40
CA CYS A 156 -11.74 4.49 14.67
C CYS A 156 -11.56 2.98 14.74
N ARG A 157 -10.62 2.46 13.95
CA ARG A 157 -10.09 1.10 14.02
C ARG A 157 -8.69 1.16 14.62
N ILE A 158 -8.56 0.68 15.85
CA ILE A 158 -7.28 0.56 16.53
C ILE A 158 -6.82 -0.89 16.44
N VAL A 159 -5.57 -1.11 16.02
CA VAL A 159 -4.97 -2.44 15.93
C VAL A 159 -3.66 -2.45 16.69
N LEU A 160 -3.49 -3.42 17.58
CA LEU A 160 -2.21 -3.76 18.19
C LEU A 160 -1.62 -4.99 17.48
N GLU A 161 -0.41 -4.86 16.94
CA GLU A 161 0.40 -6.00 16.53
C GLU A 161 1.16 -6.57 17.74
N LYS A 162 0.88 -7.83 18.10
CA LYS A 162 1.41 -8.43 19.34
C LYS A 162 2.90 -8.77 19.29
N ASP A 163 3.49 -8.87 18.10
CA ASP A 163 4.89 -9.21 17.91
C ASP A 163 5.79 -7.97 17.87
N THR A 164 5.38 -6.94 17.14
CA THR A 164 6.10 -5.65 17.03
C THR A 164 5.73 -4.68 18.16
N MET A 165 4.59 -4.90 18.82
CA MET A 165 3.94 -3.96 19.74
C MET A 165 3.57 -2.63 19.07
N ASP A 166 3.46 -2.61 17.74
CA ASP A 166 3.05 -1.43 17.00
C ASP A 166 1.55 -1.20 17.15
N VAL A 167 1.18 0.06 17.41
CA VAL A 167 -0.21 0.50 17.46
C VAL A 167 -0.56 1.23 16.17
N TRP A 168 -1.67 0.84 15.56
CA TRP A 168 -2.21 1.43 14.34
C TRP A 168 -3.58 2.03 14.62
N CYS A 169 -3.86 3.20 14.07
CA CYS A 169 -5.19 3.82 14.08
C CYS A 169 -5.58 4.18 12.65
N ASN A 170 -6.72 3.64 12.18
CA ASN A 170 -7.25 3.89 10.83
C ASN A 170 -6.20 3.73 9.72
N GLY A 171 -5.36 2.72 9.88
CA GLY A 171 -4.33 2.38 8.91
C GLY A 171 -3.00 3.11 9.07
N LYS A 172 -2.90 4.05 10.01
CA LYS A 172 -1.69 4.83 10.27
C LYS A 172 -1.00 4.35 11.53
N LYS A 173 0.32 4.18 11.47
CA LYS A 173 1.13 3.85 12.66
C LYS A 173 1.16 5.02 13.65
N MET A 174 0.92 4.72 14.92
CA MET A 174 0.87 5.69 16.01
C MET A 174 2.24 5.86 16.67
N GLU A 175 2.47 7.05 17.21
CA GLU A 175 3.58 7.28 18.14
C GLU A 175 3.13 6.82 19.54
N THR A 176 3.96 6.00 20.19
CA THR A 176 3.61 5.35 21.45
C THR A 176 4.70 5.53 22.50
N ALA A 177 4.31 5.67 23.77
CA ALA A 177 5.21 5.65 24.92
C ALA A 177 4.89 4.45 25.81
N GLY A 178 5.91 3.63 26.12
CA GLY A 178 5.76 2.47 26.99
C GLY A 178 6.10 2.80 28.45
N GLU A 179 5.25 2.36 29.37
CA GLU A 179 5.44 2.46 30.82
C GLU A 179 5.31 1.08 31.48
N PHE A 180 6.20 0.78 32.43
CA PHE A 180 6.11 -0.43 33.25
C PHE A 180 5.32 -0.13 34.52
N VAL A 181 4.24 -0.87 34.73
CA VAL A 181 3.39 -0.75 35.91
C VAL A 181 3.44 -2.03 36.75
N GLU A 182 2.95 -1.98 37.98
CA GLU A 182 3.02 -3.12 38.93
C GLU A 182 2.42 -4.42 38.35
N ASP A 183 1.34 -4.29 37.57
CA ASP A 183 0.60 -5.43 37.01
C ASP A 183 0.91 -5.72 35.53
N GLY A 184 1.89 -5.05 34.91
CA GLY A 184 2.21 -5.27 33.50
C GLY A 184 2.87 -4.10 32.78
N THR A 185 2.46 -3.86 31.53
CA THR A 185 2.98 -2.77 30.70
C THR A 185 1.83 -1.97 30.13
N GLU A 186 1.97 -0.65 30.12
CA GLU A 186 1.03 0.28 29.54
C GLU A 186 1.67 0.95 28.32
N THR A 187 0.95 0.99 27.20
CA THR A 187 1.39 1.62 25.96
C THR A 187 0.48 2.80 25.68
N HIS A 188 0.99 4.01 25.90
CA HIS A 188 0.24 5.26 25.78
C HIS A 188 0.37 5.85 24.39
N PHE A 189 -0.72 6.40 23.86
CA PHE A 189 -0.80 7.12 22.60
C PHE A 189 -2.01 8.06 22.64
N SER A 190 -2.09 8.99 21.68
CA SER A 190 -3.19 9.95 21.60
C SER A 190 -3.89 9.90 20.25
N ILE A 191 -5.21 10.07 20.26
CA ILE A 191 -6.03 10.21 19.06
C ILE A 191 -6.81 11.52 19.18
N GLY A 192 -6.38 12.54 18.44
CA GLY A 192 -6.96 13.89 18.59
C GLY A 192 -6.70 14.43 19.99
N ASN A 193 -7.77 14.69 20.75
CA ASN A 193 -7.71 15.16 22.13
C ASN A 193 -7.96 14.04 23.17
N HIS A 194 -8.00 12.79 22.72
CA HIS A 194 -8.26 11.64 23.58
C HIS A 194 -6.97 10.95 24.00
N ASP A 195 -6.85 10.68 25.30
CA ASP A 195 -5.74 9.92 25.86
C ASP A 195 -6.09 8.44 25.83
N CYS A 196 -5.22 7.66 25.17
CA CYS A 196 -5.42 6.23 24.97
C CYS A 196 -4.27 5.45 25.62
N CYS A 197 -4.60 4.30 26.18
CA CYS A 197 -3.63 3.37 26.73
C CYS A 197 -4.03 1.94 26.37
N ILE A 198 -3.07 1.15 25.91
CA ILE A 198 -3.21 -0.30 25.86
C ILE A 198 -2.47 -0.91 27.04
N LYS A 199 -3.21 -1.55 27.93
CA LYS A 199 -2.67 -2.25 29.09
C LYS A 199 -2.49 -3.73 28.79
N ALA A 200 -1.27 -4.21 28.97
CA ALA A 200 -0.87 -5.60 28.80
C ALA A 200 -0.66 -6.24 30.17
N VAL A 201 -1.55 -7.16 30.56
CA VAL A 201 -1.51 -7.87 31.86
C VAL A 201 -1.30 -9.36 31.62
N SER A 202 -0.43 -9.98 32.40
CA SER A 202 -0.29 -11.44 32.40
C SER A 202 -1.57 -12.07 32.97
N SER A 203 -2.22 -12.95 32.22
CA SER A 203 -3.42 -13.67 32.69
C SER A 203 -3.16 -14.60 33.89
N GLY A 204 -1.89 -14.84 34.26
CA GLY A 204 -1.48 -15.82 35.27
C GLY A 204 -1.72 -17.28 34.86
N LYS A 205 -2.46 -17.53 33.76
CA LYS A 205 -2.71 -18.86 33.21
C LYS A 205 -1.79 -19.12 32.03
N ARG A 206 -1.01 -20.20 32.13
CA ARG A 206 -0.02 -20.61 31.10
C ARG A 206 -0.58 -20.76 29.68
N ARG A 207 -1.90 -20.99 29.53
CA ARG A 207 -2.57 -21.16 28.23
C ARG A 207 -3.19 -19.88 27.65
N GLU A 208 -3.54 -18.90 28.48
CA GLU A 208 -4.25 -17.68 28.02
C GLU A 208 -3.27 -16.55 27.66
N GLY A 209 -2.05 -16.57 28.21
CA GLY A 209 -0.99 -15.65 27.80
C GLY A 209 -1.18 -14.22 28.34
N ILE A 210 -0.78 -13.22 27.55
CA ILE A 210 -0.90 -11.80 27.87
C ILE A 210 -2.24 -11.29 27.32
N ILE A 211 -3.02 -10.64 28.18
CA ILE A 211 -4.29 -10.00 27.82
C ILE A 211 -4.00 -8.52 27.57
N HIS A 212 -4.46 -8.01 26.43
CA HIS A 212 -4.36 -6.60 26.08
C HIS A 212 -5.74 -5.97 26.18
N THR A 213 -5.83 -4.86 26.91
CA THR A 213 -7.06 -4.10 27.11
C THR A 213 -6.83 -2.67 26.63
N LEU A 214 -7.68 -2.19 25.73
CA LEU A 214 -7.66 -0.80 25.30
C LEU A 214 -8.50 0.03 26.27
N ILE A 215 -7.93 1.14 26.73
CA ILE A 215 -8.57 2.15 27.57
C ILE A 215 -8.49 3.49 26.82
N VAL A 216 -9.63 4.18 26.70
CA VAL A 216 -9.72 5.52 26.11
C VAL A 216 -10.52 6.41 27.05
N ASP A 217 -9.94 7.54 27.47
CA ASP A 217 -10.53 8.46 28.47
C ASP A 217 -11.09 7.72 29.70
N ASP A 218 -10.26 6.87 30.31
CA ASP A 218 -10.59 6.03 31.47
C ASP A 218 -11.73 5.00 31.24
N ARG A 219 -12.05 4.68 29.99
CA ARG A 219 -13.05 3.66 29.64
C ARG A 219 -12.44 2.50 28.86
N GLU A 220 -12.70 1.30 29.34
CA GLU A 220 -12.32 0.08 28.63
C GLU A 220 -13.16 -0.11 27.36
N ILE A 221 -12.46 -0.45 26.27
CA ILE A 221 -13.06 -0.70 24.96
C ILE A 221 -13.03 -2.20 24.69
N PRO A 222 -14.18 -2.83 24.39
CA PRO A 222 -14.23 -4.25 24.09
C PRO A 222 -13.51 -4.56 22.77
N GLU A 223 -12.79 -5.68 22.75
CA GLU A 223 -12.14 -6.17 21.53
C GLU A 223 -13.19 -6.54 20.46
N ALA A 224 -12.93 -6.17 19.21
CA ALA A 224 -13.73 -6.55 18.07
C ALA A 224 -13.44 -8.00 17.67
N LEU A 225 -14.50 -8.77 17.39
CA LEU A 225 -14.38 -10.10 16.80
C LEU A 225 -14.23 -9.95 15.27
N GLU A 226 -13.00 -10.05 14.76
CA GLU A 226 -12.69 -10.19 13.33
C GLU A 226 -12.41 -11.65 12.95
#